data_AF-A0A9J6FPN2-F1
#
_entry.id   AF-A0A9J6FPN2-F1
#
_cell.length_a   1.000
_cell.length_b   1.000
_cell.length_c   1.000
_cell.angle_alpha   90.00
_cell.angle_beta   90.00
_cell.angle_gamma   90.00
#
_symmetry.space_group_name_H-M   'P 1'
#
loop_
_entity.id
_entity.type
_entity.pdbx_description
1 polymer ?
#
loop_
_entity_poly.entity_id
_entity_poly.type
_entity_poly.pdbx_seq_one_letter_code
_entity_poly.pdbx_strand_id
1 'polypeptide(L)'
;MTKDFQKLFLDFKEEFLTEFKSFKDAMERALRSEDRGVRTEMDEMKVGLNHISKCLDEANERLKDTLKENKSLKKENEELRQRVYVLNRDLSECQTNLIKSEQYTRNKNLEVKGVIQEQSESIPEILKAIGKALGEPILPSDVDVCHRVPTKNKKESNIIVQFQRCEKRDKVLEKSRKTKLTNEGIGLRLAESTSESEDTPIFVNEHLCPYLKKLLGMAVARKREHNWRYVWTKKGRIFARRTDSSDVVSIQHESDLDKIISEIRSEHA
;
A
#
# COMPACT_ATOMS: atom_id res chain seq x y z
N MET A 1 -26.16 86.88 -84.14
CA MET A 1 -26.08 86.64 -82.69
C MET A 1 -27.07 85.57 -82.20
N THR A 2 -28.31 85.53 -82.69
CA THR A 2 -29.35 84.57 -82.24
C THR A 2 -29.21 83.13 -82.77
N LYS A 3 -28.73 82.92 -84.00
CA LYS A 3 -28.56 81.57 -84.56
C LYS A 3 -27.34 80.81 -84.00
N ASP A 4 -26.25 81.50 -83.73
CA ASP A 4 -25.02 80.89 -83.19
C ASP A 4 -25.21 80.44 -81.74
N PHE A 5 -25.95 81.22 -80.94
CA PHE A 5 -26.28 80.87 -79.57
C PHE A 5 -27.26 79.68 -79.50
N GLN A 6 -28.22 79.60 -80.43
CA GLN A 6 -29.11 78.44 -80.55
C GLN A 6 -28.37 77.17 -80.96
N LYS A 7 -27.42 77.27 -81.90
CA LYS A 7 -26.56 76.15 -82.29
C LYS A 7 -25.69 75.68 -81.13
N LEU A 8 -25.01 76.59 -80.45
CA LEU A 8 -24.19 76.29 -79.27
C LEU A 8 -25.00 75.61 -78.16
N PHE A 9 -26.25 76.05 -77.94
CA PHE A 9 -27.14 75.43 -76.96
C PHE A 9 -27.62 74.04 -77.39
N LEU A 10 -27.88 73.81 -78.69
CA LEU A 10 -28.22 72.48 -79.21
C LEU A 10 -27.03 71.52 -79.08
N ASP A 11 -25.84 71.97 -79.49
CA ASP A 11 -24.60 71.19 -79.44
C ASP A 11 -24.29 70.81 -77.97
N PHE A 12 -24.38 71.77 -77.05
CA PHE A 12 -24.23 71.52 -75.61
C PHE A 12 -25.26 70.53 -75.07
N LYS A 13 -26.53 70.63 -75.50
CA LYS A 13 -27.59 69.71 -75.07
C LYS A 13 -27.37 68.30 -75.61
N GLU A 14 -26.91 68.14 -76.85
CA GLU A 14 -26.57 66.84 -77.42
C GLU A 14 -25.35 66.22 -76.73
N GLU A 15 -24.31 67.00 -76.48
CA GLU A 15 -23.11 66.56 -75.75
C GLU A 15 -23.46 66.15 -74.32
N PHE A 16 -24.23 66.98 -73.60
CA PHE A 16 -24.70 66.68 -72.26
C PHE A 16 -25.58 65.42 -72.21
N LEU A 17 -26.51 65.25 -73.15
CA LEU A 17 -27.35 64.04 -73.21
C LEU A 17 -26.51 62.78 -73.52
N THR A 18 -25.46 62.93 -74.33
CA THR A 18 -24.54 61.83 -74.66
C THR A 18 -23.68 61.45 -73.45
N GLU A 19 -23.13 62.44 -72.74
CA GLU A 19 -22.39 62.23 -71.50
C GLU A 19 -23.27 61.69 -70.37
N PHE A 20 -24.50 62.19 -70.23
CA PHE A 20 -25.42 61.70 -69.22
C PHE A 20 -25.84 60.25 -69.49
N LYS A 21 -26.05 59.89 -70.76
CA LYS A 21 -26.34 58.52 -71.16
C LYS A 21 -25.14 57.60 -70.92
N SER A 22 -23.93 58.04 -71.27
CA SER A 22 -22.70 57.26 -71.04
C SER A 22 -22.42 57.07 -69.54
N PHE A 23 -22.66 58.11 -68.72
CA PHE A 23 -22.58 58.07 -67.26
C PHE A 23 -23.60 57.09 -66.67
N LYS A 24 -24.88 57.18 -67.09
CA LYS A 24 -25.93 56.26 -66.66
C LYS A 24 -25.57 54.81 -67.01
N ASP A 25 -25.13 54.55 -68.24
CA ASP A 25 -24.75 53.21 -68.68
C ASP A 25 -23.51 52.69 -67.92
N ALA A 26 -22.55 53.56 -67.59
CA ALA A 26 -21.40 53.21 -66.77
C ALA A 26 -21.81 52.85 -65.34
N MET A 27 -22.72 53.62 -64.75
CA MET A 27 -23.26 53.36 -63.40
C MET A 27 -24.07 52.06 -63.37
N GLU A 28 -24.92 51.80 -64.38
CA GLU A 28 -25.66 50.54 -64.50
C GLU A 28 -24.72 49.34 -64.67
N ARG A 29 -23.63 49.48 -65.44
CA ARG A 29 -22.61 48.43 -65.57
C ARG A 29 -21.89 48.16 -64.25
N ALA A 30 -21.50 49.21 -63.52
CA ALA A 30 -20.84 49.08 -62.22
C ALA A 30 -21.75 48.37 -61.21
N LEU A 31 -23.00 48.82 -61.05
CA LEU A 31 -23.98 48.20 -60.17
C LEU A 31 -24.26 46.72 -60.53
N ARG A 32 -24.38 46.40 -61.82
CA ARG A 32 -24.53 45.00 -62.27
C ARG A 32 -23.28 44.16 -62.03
N SER A 33 -22.10 44.77 -62.00
CA SER A 33 -20.85 44.08 -61.68
C SER A 33 -20.78 43.76 -60.18
N GLU A 34 -21.10 44.74 -59.33
CA GLU A 34 -21.16 44.55 -57.87
C GLU A 34 -22.24 43.54 -57.47
N ASP A 35 -23.46 43.60 -58.02
CA ASP A 35 -24.52 42.62 -57.73
C ASP A 35 -24.09 41.20 -58.11
N ARG A 36 -23.35 41.03 -59.21
CA ARG A 36 -22.76 39.73 -59.59
C ARG A 36 -21.66 39.28 -58.62
N GLY A 37 -20.81 40.20 -58.16
CA GLY A 37 -19.78 39.92 -57.15
C GLY A 37 -20.41 39.42 -55.85
N VAL A 38 -21.38 40.18 -55.32
CA VAL A 38 -22.13 39.84 -54.10
C VAL A 38 -22.84 38.50 -54.23
N ARG A 39 -23.49 38.21 -55.37
CA ARG A 39 -24.12 36.90 -55.60
C ARG A 39 -23.12 35.76 -55.56
N THR A 40 -21.95 35.94 -56.17
CA THR A 40 -20.89 34.93 -56.20
C THR A 40 -20.38 34.64 -54.78
N GLU A 41 -20.04 35.68 -54.02
CA GLU A 41 -19.62 35.53 -52.62
C GLU A 41 -20.71 34.89 -51.75
N MET A 42 -21.98 35.24 -51.99
CA MET A 42 -23.12 34.66 -51.28
C MET A 42 -23.29 33.17 -51.60
N ASP A 43 -23.06 32.74 -52.84
CA ASP A 43 -23.14 31.33 -53.21
C ASP A 43 -21.96 30.53 -52.65
N GLU A 44 -20.75 31.08 -52.65
CA GLU A 44 -19.59 30.48 -51.96
C GLU A 44 -19.85 30.35 -50.45
N MET A 45 -20.43 31.38 -49.84
CA MET A 45 -20.80 31.35 -48.43
C MET A 45 -21.83 30.26 -48.11
N LYS A 46 -22.85 30.06 -48.97
CA LYS A 46 -23.82 28.97 -48.81
C LYS A 46 -23.14 27.60 -48.85
N VAL A 47 -22.18 27.40 -49.75
CA VAL A 47 -21.40 26.16 -49.82
C VAL A 47 -20.62 25.94 -48.53
N GLY A 48 -19.95 26.98 -48.02
CA GLY A 48 -19.24 26.94 -46.74
C GLY A 48 -20.16 26.60 -45.56
N LEU A 49 -21.34 27.22 -45.48
CA LEU A 49 -22.33 26.96 -44.43
C LEU A 49 -22.85 25.51 -44.47
N ASN A 50 -23.12 24.97 -45.66
CA ASN A 50 -23.53 23.57 -45.81
C ASN A 50 -22.42 22.60 -45.36
N HIS A 51 -21.16 22.91 -45.67
CA HIS A 51 -20.03 22.11 -45.21
C HIS A 51 -19.92 22.13 -43.67
N ILE A 52 -20.02 23.32 -43.06
CA ILE A 52 -19.99 23.48 -41.61
C ILE A 52 -21.15 22.72 -40.95
N SER A 53 -22.36 22.82 -41.49
CA SER A 53 -23.53 22.09 -40.97
C SER A 53 -23.27 20.58 -40.96
N LYS A 54 -22.73 20.04 -42.04
CA LYS A 54 -22.39 18.61 -42.12
C LYS A 54 -21.32 18.22 -41.11
N CYS A 55 -20.25 19.01 -40.98
CA CYS A 55 -19.21 18.76 -39.98
C CYS A 55 -19.75 18.83 -38.54
N LEU A 56 -20.71 19.73 -38.27
CA LEU A 56 -21.36 19.84 -36.97
C LEU A 56 -22.20 18.60 -36.66
N ASP A 57 -22.94 18.08 -37.64
CA ASP A 57 -23.71 16.84 -37.47
C ASP A 57 -22.79 15.64 -37.18
N GLU A 58 -21.70 15.49 -37.93
CA GLU A 58 -20.71 14.44 -37.69
C GLU A 58 -20.04 14.56 -36.31
N ALA A 59 -19.71 15.77 -35.89
CA ALA A 59 -19.16 16.03 -34.56
C ALA A 59 -20.17 15.71 -33.44
N ASN A 60 -21.44 16.02 -33.63
CA ASN A 60 -22.51 15.72 -32.69
C ASN A 60 -22.71 14.20 -32.52
N GLU A 61 -22.67 13.43 -33.61
CA GLU A 61 -22.77 11.97 -33.53
C GLU A 61 -21.56 11.36 -32.81
N ARG A 62 -20.34 11.80 -33.14
CA ARG A 62 -19.13 11.36 -32.41
C ARG A 62 -19.21 11.71 -30.92
N LEU A 63 -19.70 12.90 -30.58
CA LEU A 63 -19.87 13.32 -29.19
C LEU A 63 -20.88 12.43 -28.45
N LYS A 64 -22.00 12.06 -29.08
CA LYS A 64 -22.97 11.12 -28.50
C LYS A 64 -22.32 9.77 -28.21
N ASP A 65 -21.52 9.24 -29.13
CA ASP A 65 -20.88 7.94 -28.94
C ASP A 65 -19.80 7.98 -27.85
N THR A 66 -18.97 9.03 -27.83
CA THR A 66 -18.02 9.27 -26.74
C THR A 66 -18.72 9.40 -25.38
N LEU A 67 -19.88 10.07 -25.32
CA LEU A 67 -20.66 10.17 -24.08
C LEU A 67 -21.22 8.82 -23.62
N LYS A 68 -21.65 7.94 -24.53
CA LYS A 68 -22.08 6.58 -24.20
C LYS A 68 -20.91 5.76 -23.65
N GLU A 69 -19.77 5.78 -24.33
CA GLU A 69 -18.56 5.08 -23.91
C GLU A 69 -18.09 5.58 -22.54
N ASN A 70 -18.07 6.90 -22.32
CA ASN A 70 -17.68 7.51 -21.04
C ASN A 70 -18.61 7.06 -19.88
N LYS A 71 -19.92 6.94 -20.14
CA LYS A 71 -20.87 6.39 -19.15
C LYS A 71 -20.57 4.93 -18.83
N SER A 72 -20.29 4.11 -19.86
CA SER A 72 -19.92 2.70 -19.68
C SER A 72 -18.64 2.55 -18.86
N LEU A 73 -17.59 3.29 -19.24
CA LEU A 73 -16.31 3.29 -18.53
C LEU A 73 -16.43 3.75 -17.08
N LYS A 74 -17.26 4.77 -16.80
CA LYS A 74 -17.52 5.22 -15.43
C LYS A 74 -18.19 4.13 -14.59
N LYS A 75 -19.15 3.41 -15.17
CA LYS A 75 -19.83 2.30 -14.49
C LYS A 75 -18.85 1.16 -14.19
N GLU A 76 -18.05 0.76 -15.17
CA GLU A 76 -17.03 -0.28 -14.99
C GLU A 76 -15.99 0.12 -13.94
N ASN A 77 -15.55 1.38 -13.93
CA ASN A 77 -14.60 1.88 -12.93
C ASN A 77 -15.15 1.77 -11.50
N GLU A 78 -16.43 2.11 -11.31
CA GLU A 78 -17.11 1.96 -10.01
C GLU A 78 -17.21 0.49 -9.59
N GLU A 79 -17.61 -0.40 -10.50
CA GLU A 79 -17.66 -1.84 -10.24
C GLU A 79 -16.28 -2.41 -9.90
N LEU A 80 -15.23 -1.98 -10.60
CA LEU A 80 -13.85 -2.38 -10.32
C LEU A 80 -13.39 -1.87 -8.95
N ARG A 81 -13.69 -0.62 -8.57
CA ARG A 81 -13.37 -0.08 -7.24
C ARG A 81 -14.03 -0.89 -6.13
N GLN A 82 -15.30 -1.26 -6.32
CA GLN A 82 -16.03 -2.10 -5.36
C GLN A 82 -15.42 -3.50 -5.25
N ARG A 83 -15.06 -4.12 -6.38
CA ARG A 83 -14.37 -5.43 -6.38
C ARG A 83 -13.02 -5.37 -5.68
N VAL A 84 -12.22 -4.34 -5.94
CA VAL A 84 -10.93 -4.12 -5.26
C VAL A 84 -11.12 -3.96 -3.75
N TYR A 85 -12.13 -3.21 -3.32
CA TYR A 85 -12.45 -3.06 -1.91
C TYR A 85 -12.78 -4.41 -1.23
N VAL A 86 -13.67 -5.19 -1.86
CA VAL A 86 -14.05 -6.53 -1.34
C VAL A 86 -12.85 -7.47 -1.31
N LEU A 87 -12.07 -7.52 -2.39
CA LEU A 87 -10.86 -8.36 -2.47
C LEU A 87 -9.83 -8.01 -1.39
N ASN A 88 -9.59 -6.72 -1.14
CA ASN A 88 -8.66 -6.29 -0.10
C ASN A 88 -9.15 -6.69 1.30
N ARG A 89 -10.45 -6.57 1.56
CA ARG A 89 -11.06 -7.03 2.82
C ARG A 89 -10.88 -8.54 3.00
N ASP A 90 -11.24 -9.32 1.99
CA ASP A 90 -11.19 -10.78 2.06
C ASP A 90 -9.74 -11.29 2.15
N LEU A 91 -8.80 -10.61 1.49
CA LEU A 91 -7.37 -10.89 1.62
C LEU A 91 -6.89 -10.64 3.05
N SER A 92 -7.28 -9.53 3.66
CA SER A 92 -6.94 -9.20 5.06
C SER A 92 -7.49 -10.22 6.05
N GLU A 93 -8.73 -10.67 5.83
CA GLU A 93 -9.35 -11.73 6.63
C GLU A 93 -8.63 -13.08 6.45
N CYS A 94 -8.34 -13.47 5.22
CA CYS A 94 -7.57 -14.68 4.91
C CYS A 94 -6.19 -14.67 5.59
N GLN A 95 -5.46 -13.56 5.51
CA GLN A 95 -4.17 -13.40 6.18
C GLN A 95 -4.30 -13.55 7.70
N THR A 96 -5.32 -12.92 8.29
CA THR A 96 -5.59 -13.02 9.74
C THR A 96 -5.87 -14.47 10.16
N ASN A 97 -6.68 -15.19 9.38
CA ASN A 97 -7.03 -16.58 9.66
C ASN A 97 -5.84 -17.52 9.48
N LEU A 98 -4.99 -17.28 8.47
CA LEU A 98 -3.74 -18.02 8.28
C LEU A 98 -2.81 -17.85 9.49
N ILE A 99 -2.59 -16.61 9.95
CA ILE A 99 -1.75 -16.32 11.12
C ILE A 99 -2.31 -17.02 12.37
N LYS A 100 -3.63 -16.95 12.60
CA LYS A 100 -4.29 -17.63 13.73
C LYS A 100 -4.09 -19.15 13.68
N SER A 101 -4.25 -19.75 12.50
CA SER A 101 -4.08 -21.19 12.29
C SER A 101 -2.63 -21.62 12.53
N GLU A 102 -1.66 -20.91 11.93
CA GLU A 102 -0.24 -21.17 12.14
C GLU A 102 0.19 -21.01 13.60
N GLN A 103 -0.35 -20.02 14.30
CA GLN A 103 -0.03 -19.82 15.71
C GLN A 103 -0.71 -20.87 16.60
N TYR A 104 -1.89 -21.35 16.22
CA TYR A 104 -2.60 -22.41 16.92
C TYR A 104 -1.81 -23.72 16.90
N THR A 105 -1.24 -24.13 15.78
CA THR A 105 -0.41 -25.35 15.69
C THR A 105 0.86 -25.27 16.53
N ARG A 106 1.28 -24.07 16.95
CA ARG A 106 2.46 -23.83 17.79
C ARG A 106 2.12 -23.54 19.26
N ASN A 107 0.85 -23.62 19.65
CA ASN A 107 0.40 -23.24 20.99
C ASN A 107 0.99 -24.12 22.12
N LYS A 108 1.44 -25.33 21.80
CA LYS A 108 2.11 -26.28 22.71
C LYS A 108 3.63 -26.22 22.60
N ASN A 109 4.18 -25.31 21.79
CA ASN A 109 5.59 -25.30 21.47
C ASN A 109 6.32 -24.20 22.25
N LEU A 110 7.54 -24.49 22.65
CA LEU A 110 8.51 -23.50 23.12
C LEU A 110 9.73 -23.48 22.19
N GLU A 111 10.29 -22.30 22.02
CA GLU A 111 11.57 -22.07 21.34
C GLU A 111 12.62 -21.76 22.41
N VAL A 112 13.58 -22.66 22.58
CA VAL A 112 14.73 -22.50 23.47
C VAL A 112 15.90 -21.97 22.63
N LYS A 113 16.42 -20.80 22.98
CA LYS A 113 17.49 -20.11 22.25
C LYS A 113 18.77 -20.06 23.06
N GLY A 114 19.90 -19.96 22.36
CA GLY A 114 21.22 -19.82 22.97
C GLY A 114 21.76 -21.11 23.57
N VAL A 115 21.30 -22.27 23.09
CA VAL A 115 21.80 -23.57 23.55
C VAL A 115 23.00 -23.97 22.70
N ILE A 116 24.15 -24.16 23.34
CA ILE A 116 25.37 -24.67 22.71
C ILE A 116 25.08 -26.01 22.04
N GLN A 117 25.66 -26.22 20.86
CA GLN A 117 25.53 -27.47 20.11
C GLN A 117 26.79 -28.33 20.25
N GLU A 118 26.60 -29.57 20.73
CA GLU A 118 27.65 -30.59 20.81
C GLU A 118 27.45 -31.66 19.72
N GLN A 119 28.53 -32.32 19.25
CA GLN A 119 28.45 -33.27 18.12
C GLN A 119 27.60 -34.51 18.43
N SER A 120 27.54 -34.93 19.70
CA SER A 120 26.84 -36.14 20.16
C SER A 120 25.83 -35.81 21.26
N GLU A 121 25.04 -34.76 21.05
CA GLU A 121 24.08 -34.32 22.04
C GLU A 121 22.78 -35.13 22.05
N SER A 122 22.12 -35.15 23.20
CA SER A 122 20.75 -35.65 23.35
C SER A 122 19.82 -34.49 23.73
N ILE A 123 18.98 -34.06 22.79
CA ILE A 123 18.00 -32.99 23.03
C ILE A 123 17.10 -33.30 24.24
N PRO A 124 16.58 -34.54 24.43
CA PRO A 124 15.83 -34.88 25.63
C PRO A 124 16.62 -34.69 26.94
N GLU A 125 17.91 -35.02 26.98
CA GLU A 125 18.73 -34.81 28.19
C GLU A 125 18.98 -33.32 28.45
N ILE A 126 19.16 -32.51 27.41
CA ILE A 126 19.25 -31.04 27.53
C ILE A 126 17.94 -30.48 28.12
N LEU A 127 16.79 -30.92 27.59
CA LEU A 127 15.48 -30.48 28.11
C LEU A 127 15.27 -30.90 29.57
N LYS A 128 15.72 -32.09 29.96
CA LYS A 128 15.68 -32.57 31.34
C LYS A 128 16.57 -31.73 32.25
N ALA A 129 17.78 -31.37 31.81
CA ALA A 129 18.69 -30.49 32.54
C ALA A 129 18.09 -29.09 32.72
N ILE A 130 17.49 -28.52 31.66
CA ILE A 130 16.74 -27.26 31.73
C ILE A 130 15.59 -27.37 32.75
N GLY A 131 14.77 -28.42 32.67
CA GLY A 131 13.66 -28.63 33.61
C GLY A 131 14.12 -28.71 35.07
N LYS A 132 15.24 -29.39 35.32
CA LYS A 132 15.87 -29.45 36.64
C LYS A 132 16.33 -28.06 37.12
N ALA A 133 17.01 -27.30 36.28
CA ALA A 133 17.48 -25.95 36.60
C ALA A 133 16.31 -24.97 36.85
N LEU A 134 15.16 -25.19 36.22
CA LEU A 134 13.94 -24.39 36.44
C LEU A 134 13.14 -24.79 37.70
N GLY A 135 13.46 -25.94 38.31
CA GLY A 135 12.60 -26.54 39.34
C GLY A 135 11.25 -27.01 38.81
N GLU A 136 11.14 -27.28 37.50
CA GLU A 136 9.97 -27.83 36.82
C GLU A 136 10.47 -28.97 35.90
N PRO A 137 10.66 -30.20 36.44
CA PRO A 137 11.27 -31.30 35.70
C PRO A 137 10.51 -31.62 34.40
N ILE A 138 11.20 -31.68 33.26
CA ILE A 138 10.58 -32.04 31.97
C ILE A 138 10.81 -33.54 31.77
N LEU A 139 9.71 -34.31 31.77
CA LEU A 139 9.76 -35.76 31.58
C LEU A 139 9.66 -36.11 30.09
N PRO A 140 10.17 -37.27 29.65
CA PRO A 140 9.96 -37.74 28.27
C PRO A 140 8.47 -37.81 27.88
N SER A 141 7.59 -38.17 28.83
CA SER A 141 6.14 -38.20 28.61
C SER A 141 5.50 -36.81 28.46
N ASP A 142 6.19 -35.74 28.81
CA ASP A 142 5.69 -34.37 28.63
C ASP A 142 5.93 -33.87 27.20
N VAL A 143 6.87 -34.47 26.48
CA VAL A 143 7.34 -34.05 25.15
C VAL A 143 6.74 -34.96 24.09
N ASP A 144 6.22 -34.33 23.04
CA ASP A 144 5.73 -35.00 21.83
C ASP A 144 6.86 -35.07 20.79
N VAL A 145 7.42 -33.91 20.44
CA VAL A 145 8.50 -33.77 19.47
C VAL A 145 9.51 -32.74 19.95
N CYS A 146 10.81 -33.00 19.75
CA CYS A 146 11.85 -31.99 19.94
C CYS A 146 12.92 -32.10 18.84
N HIS A 147 13.42 -30.96 18.38
CA HIS A 147 14.44 -30.90 17.32
C HIS A 147 15.13 -29.53 17.32
N ARG A 148 16.33 -29.48 16.72
CA ARG A 148 17.02 -28.22 16.46
C ARG A 148 16.50 -27.54 15.19
N VAL A 149 16.52 -26.22 15.20
CA VAL A 149 16.22 -25.37 14.06
C VAL A 149 17.50 -24.65 13.64
N PRO A 150 17.86 -24.68 12.35
CA PRO A 150 19.04 -23.98 11.85
C PRO A 150 19.03 -22.49 12.17
N THR A 151 20.16 -21.99 12.66
CA THR A 151 20.42 -20.58 12.95
C THR A 151 21.64 -20.11 12.15
N LYS A 152 21.82 -18.79 12.04
CA LYS A 152 23.02 -18.23 11.38
C LYS A 152 24.30 -18.56 12.16
N ASN A 153 24.23 -18.62 13.49
CA ASN A 153 25.34 -19.05 14.34
C ASN A 153 25.37 -20.57 14.40
N LYS A 154 26.40 -21.21 13.82
CA LYS A 154 26.52 -22.67 13.87
C LYS A 154 26.92 -23.22 15.26
N LYS A 155 27.46 -22.39 16.14
CA LYS A 155 27.85 -22.79 17.51
C LYS A 155 26.65 -22.87 18.47
N GLU A 156 25.60 -22.09 18.19
CA GLU A 156 24.37 -22.02 18.99
C GLU A 156 23.16 -22.10 18.07
N SER A 157 22.37 -23.16 18.22
CA SER A 157 21.12 -23.32 17.48
C SER A 157 19.92 -23.42 18.41
N ASN A 158 18.75 -23.09 17.89
CA ASN A 158 17.54 -23.06 18.69
C ASN A 158 16.94 -24.47 18.75
N ILE A 159 16.37 -24.84 19.90
CA ILE A 159 15.61 -26.07 20.06
C ILE A 159 14.13 -25.73 20.07
N ILE A 160 13.35 -26.40 19.24
CA ILE A 160 11.90 -26.42 19.34
C ILE A 160 11.49 -27.65 20.12
N VAL A 161 10.65 -27.45 21.13
CA VAL A 161 10.03 -28.53 21.91
C VAL A 161 8.51 -28.36 21.83
N GLN A 162 7.81 -29.41 21.41
CA GLN A 162 6.36 -29.53 21.44
C GLN A 162 5.96 -30.37 22.64
N PHE A 163 5.17 -29.80 23.54
CA PHE A 163 4.65 -30.51 24.70
C PHE A 163 3.34 -31.23 24.37
N GLN A 164 3.03 -32.30 25.09
CA GLN A 164 1.72 -32.95 24.96
C GLN A 164 0.59 -32.07 25.51
N ARG A 165 0.88 -31.36 26.62
CA ARG A 165 -0.08 -30.57 27.41
C ARG A 165 0.31 -29.10 27.50
N CYS A 166 -0.64 -28.21 27.24
CA CYS A 166 -0.43 -26.77 27.33
C CYS A 166 -0.08 -26.32 28.76
N GLU A 167 -0.64 -26.98 29.77
CA GLU A 167 -0.40 -26.65 31.18
C GLU A 167 1.07 -26.85 31.54
N LYS A 168 1.69 -27.94 31.07
CA LYS A 168 3.10 -28.21 31.31
C LYS A 168 3.99 -27.18 30.63
N ARG A 169 3.68 -26.89 29.36
CA ARG A 169 4.32 -25.85 28.56
C ARG A 169 4.29 -24.50 29.28
N ASP A 170 3.11 -24.08 29.76
CA ASP A 170 2.90 -22.80 30.43
C ASP A 170 3.70 -22.70 31.74
N LYS A 171 3.74 -23.77 32.54
CA LYS A 171 4.55 -23.82 33.77
C LYS A 171 6.04 -23.67 33.50
N VAL A 172 6.57 -24.39 32.51
CA VAL A 172 7.99 -24.29 32.12
C VAL A 172 8.33 -22.87 31.69
N LEU A 173 7.48 -22.26 30.85
CA LEU A 173 7.66 -20.88 30.38
C LEU A 173 7.57 -19.85 31.51
N GLU A 174 6.67 -20.04 32.47
CA GLU A 174 6.53 -19.12 33.60
C GLU A 174 7.77 -19.17 34.50
N LYS A 175 8.28 -20.38 34.79
CA LYS A 175 9.49 -20.58 35.59
C LYS A 175 10.72 -20.02 34.89
N SER A 176 10.84 -20.21 33.58
CA SER A 176 11.97 -19.69 32.80
C SER A 176 12.05 -18.17 32.76
N ARG A 177 10.93 -17.45 32.93
CA ARG A 177 10.93 -15.99 33.04
C ARG A 177 11.46 -15.49 34.39
N LYS A 178 11.48 -16.34 35.41
CA LYS A 178 11.91 -16.03 36.79
C LYS A 178 13.31 -16.54 37.12
N THR A 179 13.83 -17.46 36.31
CA THR A 179 15.13 -18.12 36.53
C THR A 179 16.09 -17.76 35.40
N LYS A 180 17.30 -17.31 35.74
CA LYS A 180 18.38 -17.12 34.76
C LYS A 180 18.94 -18.49 34.39
N LEU A 181 18.63 -18.96 33.17
CA LEU A 181 19.24 -20.16 32.61
C LEU A 181 20.51 -19.80 31.86
N THR A 182 21.52 -20.66 31.99
CA THR A 182 22.79 -20.51 31.30
C THR A 182 23.31 -21.89 30.87
N ASN A 183 24.21 -21.93 29.90
CA ASN A 183 24.73 -23.20 29.40
C ASN A 183 25.54 -23.94 30.47
N GLU A 184 26.41 -23.24 31.22
CA GLU A 184 27.18 -23.88 32.29
C GLU A 184 26.27 -24.38 33.41
N GLY A 185 25.20 -23.64 33.73
CA GLY A 185 24.22 -24.02 34.75
C GLY A 185 23.44 -25.31 34.43
N ILE A 186 23.39 -25.70 33.15
CA ILE A 186 22.82 -26.99 32.70
C ILE A 186 23.89 -28.01 32.30
N GLY A 187 25.18 -27.70 32.52
CA GLY A 187 26.31 -28.59 32.28
C GLY A 187 26.84 -28.62 30.84
N LEU A 188 26.45 -27.67 29.98
CA LEU A 188 26.97 -27.53 28.61
C LEU A 188 28.15 -26.55 28.58
N ARG A 189 29.22 -26.90 27.86
CA ARG A 189 30.42 -26.04 27.69
C ARG A 189 30.94 -26.11 26.27
N LEU A 190 31.50 -25.00 25.76
CA LEU A 190 32.19 -25.02 24.48
C LEU A 190 33.53 -25.73 24.64
N ALA A 191 33.84 -26.69 23.77
CA ALA A 191 35.11 -27.43 23.80
C ALA A 191 36.35 -26.51 23.66
N GLU A 192 36.19 -25.32 23.09
CA GLU A 192 37.26 -24.33 22.85
C GLU A 192 37.31 -23.21 23.89
N SER A 193 36.42 -23.18 24.90
CA SER A 193 36.45 -22.11 25.90
C SER A 193 37.55 -22.35 26.91
N THR A 194 38.60 -21.53 26.86
CA THR A 194 39.43 -21.25 28.04
C THR A 194 38.53 -20.71 29.15
N SER A 195 38.95 -20.87 30.41
CA SER A 195 38.21 -20.60 31.66
C SER A 195 37.66 -19.17 31.87
N GLU A 196 37.68 -18.33 30.85
CA GLU A 196 37.22 -16.94 30.84
C GLU A 196 36.05 -16.67 29.87
N SER A 197 35.49 -17.68 29.19
CA SER A 197 34.33 -17.44 28.33
C SER A 197 33.09 -17.07 29.15
N GLU A 198 32.43 -15.96 28.82
CA GLU A 198 31.16 -15.57 29.43
C GLU A 198 30.10 -16.66 29.24
N ASP A 199 29.55 -17.15 30.36
CA ASP A 199 28.47 -18.15 30.38
C ASP A 199 27.24 -17.61 29.65
N THR A 200 26.96 -18.18 28.47
CA THR A 200 25.95 -17.64 27.57
C THR A 200 24.53 -17.98 28.08
N PRO A 201 23.62 -16.99 28.10
CA PRO A 201 22.28 -17.20 28.63
C PRO A 201 21.39 -18.00 27.67
N ILE A 202 20.56 -18.87 28.25
CA ILE A 202 19.53 -19.63 27.54
C ILE A 202 18.19 -18.93 27.72
N PHE A 203 17.46 -18.72 26.62
CA PHE A 203 16.15 -18.07 26.64
C PHE A 203 15.05 -19.03 26.18
N VAL A 204 14.06 -19.24 27.03
CA VAL A 204 12.86 -20.04 26.70
C VAL A 204 11.73 -19.08 26.33
N ASN A 205 11.23 -19.20 25.10
CA ASN A 205 10.22 -18.31 24.54
C ASN A 205 9.02 -19.11 23.99
N GLU A 206 7.88 -18.44 23.84
CA GLU A 206 6.77 -18.98 23.04
C GLU A 206 7.22 -19.15 21.58
N HIS A 207 6.87 -20.27 20.95
CA HIS A 207 7.13 -20.47 19.54
C HIS A 207 6.11 -19.69 18.69
N LEU A 208 6.53 -18.53 18.19
CA LEU A 208 5.70 -17.70 17.32
C LEU A 208 5.79 -18.17 15.86
N CYS A 209 4.68 -18.02 15.11
CA CYS A 209 4.73 -18.18 13.66
C CYS A 209 5.65 -17.10 13.02
N PRO A 210 6.15 -17.31 11.80
CA PRO A 210 7.10 -16.40 11.16
C PRO A 210 6.62 -14.95 11.11
N TYR A 211 5.34 -14.72 10.80
CA TYR A 211 4.75 -13.38 10.76
C TYR A 211 4.82 -12.70 12.14
N LEU A 212 4.33 -13.36 13.19
CA LEU A 212 4.34 -12.80 14.54
C LEU A 212 5.76 -12.63 15.08
N LYS A 213 6.70 -13.50 14.70
CA LYS A 213 8.11 -13.35 15.05
C LYS A 213 8.73 -12.10 14.42
N LYS A 214 8.43 -11.82 13.14
CA LYS A 214 8.81 -10.58 12.46
C LYS A 214 8.17 -9.36 13.14
N LEU A 215 6.86 -9.42 13.39
CA LEU A 215 6.10 -8.35 14.02
C LEU A 215 6.61 -8.02 15.43
N LEU A 216 6.98 -9.04 16.21
CA LEU A 216 7.60 -8.86 17.53
C LEU A 216 8.93 -8.12 17.41
N GLY A 217 9.77 -8.47 16.42
CA GLY A 217 11.02 -7.77 16.14
C GLY A 217 10.79 -6.29 15.82
N MET A 218 9.81 -6.00 14.97
CA MET A 218 9.42 -4.63 14.63
C MET A 218 8.89 -3.87 15.86
N ALA A 219 8.03 -4.48 16.66
CA ALA A 219 7.51 -3.88 17.89
C ALA A 219 8.62 -3.58 18.90
N VAL A 220 9.61 -4.46 19.04
CA VAL A 220 10.79 -4.23 19.90
C VAL A 220 11.67 -3.10 19.36
N ALA A 221 11.85 -2.98 18.04
CA ALA A 221 12.57 -1.86 17.43
C ALA A 221 11.83 -0.54 17.71
N ARG A 222 10.52 -0.50 17.45
CA ARG A 222 9.65 0.65 17.72
C ARG A 222 9.65 1.06 19.18
N LYS A 223 9.66 0.08 20.08
CA LYS A 223 9.79 0.29 21.52
C LYS A 223 11.06 1.09 21.88
N ARG A 224 12.20 0.74 21.26
CA ARG A 224 13.48 1.42 21.48
C ARG A 224 13.47 2.83 20.90
N GLU A 225 12.93 2.99 19.70
CA GLU A 225 12.82 4.30 19.03
C GLU A 225 11.98 5.30 19.82
N HIS A 226 10.87 4.86 20.41
CA HIS A 226 9.89 5.73 21.08
C HIS A 226 9.95 5.69 22.60
N ASN A 227 11.01 5.10 23.18
CA ASN A 227 11.22 4.99 24.63
C ASN A 227 10.04 4.33 25.38
N TRP A 228 9.40 3.34 24.78
CA TRP A 228 8.43 2.50 25.48
C TRP A 228 9.16 1.50 26.38
N ARG A 229 8.55 1.14 27.52
CA ARG A 229 9.21 0.27 28.49
C ARG A 229 9.04 -1.20 28.16
N TYR A 230 7.85 -1.62 27.75
CA TYR A 230 7.48 -3.03 27.66
C TYR A 230 6.98 -3.44 26.27
N VAL A 231 7.51 -4.55 25.76
CA VAL A 231 6.94 -5.37 24.69
C VAL A 231 7.12 -6.81 25.10
N TRP A 232 6.05 -7.61 25.05
CA TRP A 232 6.09 -9.02 25.46
C TRP A 232 5.06 -9.86 24.71
N THR A 233 5.21 -11.17 24.87
CA THR A 233 4.28 -12.16 24.33
C THR A 233 3.50 -12.85 25.45
N LYS A 234 2.23 -13.14 25.17
CA LYS A 234 1.39 -13.96 26.03
C LYS A 234 0.37 -14.72 25.17
N LYS A 235 0.41 -16.06 25.23
CA LYS A 235 -0.51 -16.94 24.48
C LYS A 235 -0.48 -16.66 22.97
N GLY A 236 0.71 -16.55 22.41
CA GLY A 236 0.93 -16.29 20.97
C GLY A 236 0.52 -14.89 20.51
N ARG A 237 0.21 -13.96 21.43
CA ARG A 237 -0.16 -12.57 21.10
C ARG A 237 0.91 -11.61 21.60
N ILE A 238 1.12 -10.52 20.86
CA ILE A 238 2.09 -9.48 21.18
C ILE A 238 1.37 -8.31 21.83
N PHE A 239 2.00 -7.81 22.90
CA PHE A 239 1.51 -6.68 23.67
C PHE A 239 2.64 -5.67 23.88
N ALA A 240 2.27 -4.41 24.00
CA ALA A 240 3.18 -3.33 24.35
C ALA A 240 2.55 -2.45 25.44
N ARG A 241 3.40 -1.80 26.24
CA ARG A 241 2.99 -0.83 27.25
C ARG A 241 4.10 0.22 27.42
N ARG A 242 3.72 1.49 27.43
CA ARG A 242 4.65 2.63 27.46
C ARG A 242 5.32 2.78 28.82
N THR A 243 4.55 2.96 29.90
CA THR A 243 5.04 3.04 31.29
C THR A 243 4.29 2.05 32.19
N ASP A 244 4.70 1.90 33.46
CA ASP A 244 4.02 1.01 34.42
C ASP A 244 2.52 1.34 34.59
N SER A 245 2.15 2.62 34.44
CA SER A 245 0.79 3.13 34.58
C SER A 245 0.01 3.24 33.27
N SER A 246 0.64 3.04 32.11
CA SER A 246 -0.04 3.13 30.82
C SER A 246 -0.88 1.89 30.51
N ASP A 247 -1.88 2.06 29.66
CA ASP A 247 -2.66 0.95 29.12
C ASP A 247 -1.81 -0.01 28.28
N VAL A 248 -2.26 -1.26 28.23
CA VAL A 248 -1.66 -2.29 27.39
C VAL A 248 -2.29 -2.23 26.01
N VAL A 249 -1.48 -2.13 24.98
CA VAL A 249 -1.93 -2.22 23.59
C VAL A 249 -1.59 -3.59 23.00
N SER A 250 -2.50 -4.12 22.18
CA SER A 250 -2.26 -5.36 21.42
C SER A 250 -1.76 -5.03 20.01
N ILE A 251 -0.73 -5.76 19.59
CA ILE A 251 -0.09 -5.65 18.27
C ILE A 251 -0.38 -6.94 17.51
N GLN A 252 -1.34 -6.89 16.59
CA GLN A 252 -1.79 -8.03 15.79
C GLN A 252 -1.35 -7.92 14.33
N HIS A 253 -1.28 -6.69 13.83
CA HIS A 253 -0.87 -6.36 12.46
C HIS A 253 0.27 -5.34 12.45
N GLU A 254 0.95 -5.20 11.30
CA GLU A 254 2.00 -4.19 11.14
C GLU A 254 1.45 -2.76 11.34
N SER A 255 0.20 -2.48 10.96
CA SER A 255 -0.46 -1.18 11.22
C SER A 255 -0.64 -0.88 12.71
N ASP A 256 -0.66 -1.90 13.58
CA ASP A 256 -0.76 -1.68 15.02
C ASP A 256 0.54 -1.12 15.61
N LEU A 257 1.65 -1.15 14.87
CA LEU A 257 2.91 -0.53 15.29
C LEU A 257 2.79 0.99 15.44
N ASP A 258 1.82 1.61 14.76
CA ASP A 258 1.51 3.03 14.91
C ASP A 258 0.91 3.36 16.28
N LYS A 259 0.45 2.34 17.04
CA LYS A 259 0.09 2.51 18.46
C LYS A 259 1.31 2.72 19.34
N ILE A 260 2.51 2.35 18.87
CA ILE A 260 3.80 2.52 19.55
C ILE A 260 4.49 3.78 18.99
N ILE A 261 3.85 4.93 19.15
CA ILE A 261 4.42 6.23 18.81
C ILE A 261 4.70 7.03 20.07
N SER A 262 5.62 7.99 19.99
CA SER A 262 5.63 9.10 20.92
C SER A 262 4.37 9.93 20.67
N GLU A 263 3.57 10.19 21.70
CA GLU A 263 2.72 11.37 21.63
C GLU A 263 3.66 12.55 21.36
N ILE A 264 3.38 13.28 20.27
CA ILE A 264 3.89 14.63 20.08
C ILE A 264 3.61 15.35 21.40
N ARG A 265 4.65 15.91 22.03
CA ARG A 265 4.50 16.86 23.13
C ARG A 265 3.46 17.87 22.69
N SER A 266 2.24 17.76 23.23
CA SER A 266 1.25 18.80 23.10
C SER A 266 1.88 20.04 23.73
N GLU A 267 2.32 20.97 22.87
CA GLU A 267 2.71 22.32 23.22
C GLU A 267 1.63 22.93 24.09
N HIS A 268 1.91 23.07 25.39
CA HIS A 268 1.16 23.94 26.30
C HIS A 268 2.14 24.47 27.34
N ALA A 269 2.75 25.61 27.02
CA ALA A 269 2.87 26.80 27.86
C ALA A 269 3.72 27.84 27.13
#